data_AF-A0A7J5XHR6-F1
#
_entry.id   AF-A0A7J5XHR6-F1
#
_cell.length_a   1.000
_cell.length_b   1.000
_cell.length_c   1.000
_cell.angle_alpha   90.00
_cell.angle_beta   90.00
_cell.angle_gamma   90.00
#
_symmetry.space_group_name_H-M   'P 1'
#
loop_
_entity.id
_entity.type
_entity.pdbx_description
1 polymer ?
#
loop_
_entity_poly.entity_id
_entity_poly.type
_entity_poly.pdbx_seq_one_letter_code
_entity_poly.pdbx_strand_id
1 'polypeptide(L)'
;MHPFVFQFLFLSEVLQWRAQTTPDHILYTLLSSRGAVSSSLTCLQLHKRAERVAALLMERAGLQEGDHVALVYPPGIDLIAAFYGCLYAGCVPITVRPPHPQNISTTLPTVKMIVEVSHSACVMTTAVICKLLRSKEATATVDIRNWPPVLDTDDLPKKKPPALYKPTNPDGLAYLDFSVSTTGMLAGVQMSHNAVGAFCRSVKLQCELYPSREVAICLDPYCGLGFVLWCLCSVYSGHQSILIPPVELESNPALWLLAVSQLKVRDTFCSYSVMELCTKGLGLQTEALKPHMKPELLED
;
A
#
# COMPACT_ATOMS: atom_id res chain seq x y z
N MET A 1 -20.03 1.69 18.87
CA MET A 1 -19.96 1.34 17.44
C MET A 1 -20.38 2.58 16.65
N HIS A 2 -19.50 3.25 15.90
CA HIS A 2 -19.90 4.48 15.19
C HIS A 2 -20.84 4.12 14.02
N PRO A 3 -22.10 4.61 13.97
CA PRO A 3 -23.09 4.17 12.98
C PRO A 3 -22.80 4.54 11.52
N PHE A 4 -21.76 5.34 11.23
CA PHE A 4 -21.70 6.13 10.00
C PHE A 4 -20.85 5.57 8.86
N VAL A 5 -19.95 4.62 9.10
CA VAL A 5 -19.22 3.96 7.99
C VAL A 5 -20.19 3.17 7.08
N PHE A 6 -21.38 2.83 7.58
CA PHE A 6 -22.43 2.17 6.81
C PHE A 6 -23.11 3.07 5.76
N GLN A 7 -22.83 4.38 5.75
CA GLN A 7 -23.49 5.32 4.82
C GLN A 7 -22.74 5.48 3.49
N PHE A 8 -21.45 5.14 3.44
CA PHE A 8 -20.62 5.31 2.24
C PHE A 8 -20.40 3.97 1.54
N LEU A 9 -20.71 3.92 0.26
CA LEU A 9 -20.48 2.76 -0.60
C LEU A 9 -19.06 2.72 -1.16
N PHE A 10 -18.39 3.88 -1.26
CA PHE A 10 -17.12 4.02 -1.95
C PHE A 10 -16.00 4.50 -1.01
N LEU A 11 -14.84 3.84 -1.04
CA LEU A 11 -13.69 4.22 -0.21
C LEU A 11 -13.16 5.64 -0.47
N SER A 12 -13.27 6.12 -1.72
CA SER A 12 -12.91 7.48 -2.09
C SER A 12 -13.75 8.51 -1.32
N GLU A 13 -15.04 8.26 -1.14
CA GLU A 13 -15.95 9.11 -0.36
C GLU A 13 -15.63 9.03 1.14
N VAL A 14 -15.31 7.84 1.65
CA VAL A 14 -14.89 7.69 3.06
C VAL A 14 -13.65 8.54 3.35
N LEU A 15 -12.66 8.54 2.46
CA LEU A 15 -11.47 9.39 2.62
C LEU A 15 -11.84 10.88 2.60
N GLN A 16 -12.70 11.31 1.68
CA GLN A 16 -13.16 12.72 1.61
C GLN A 16 -13.87 13.12 2.91
N TRP A 17 -14.78 12.28 3.41
CA TRP A 17 -15.50 12.53 4.64
C TRP A 17 -14.57 12.63 5.85
N ARG A 18 -13.57 11.74 5.96
CA ARG A 18 -12.56 11.81 7.05
C ARG A 18 -11.71 13.05 6.96
N ALA A 19 -11.30 13.45 5.76
CA ALA A 19 -10.52 14.67 5.57
C ALA A 19 -11.28 15.93 6.00
N GLN A 20 -12.62 15.90 5.98
CA GLN A 20 -13.47 17.01 6.44
C GLN A 20 -13.79 16.93 7.94
N THR A 21 -14.03 15.73 8.47
CA THR A 21 -14.53 15.54 9.85
C THR A 21 -13.43 15.32 10.88
N THR A 22 -12.35 14.65 10.50
CA THR A 22 -11.20 14.35 11.36
C THR A 22 -9.89 14.62 10.60
N PRO A 23 -9.66 15.88 10.14
CA PRO A 23 -8.56 16.22 9.25
C PRO A 23 -7.18 15.82 9.79
N ASP A 24 -6.97 16.04 11.09
CA ASP A 24 -5.67 15.84 11.77
C ASP A 24 -5.48 14.41 12.30
N HIS A 25 -6.49 13.54 12.16
CA HIS A 25 -6.38 12.15 12.60
C HIS A 25 -5.38 11.39 11.74
N ILE A 26 -4.40 10.73 12.38
CA ILE A 26 -3.35 9.96 11.71
C ILE A 26 -3.92 8.60 11.30
N LEU A 27 -3.86 8.31 10.00
CA LEU A 27 -4.25 7.00 9.46
C LEU A 27 -3.06 6.07 9.27
N TYR A 28 -1.89 6.62 8.97
CA TYR A 28 -0.70 5.84 8.63
C TYR A 28 0.55 6.42 9.28
N THR A 29 1.36 5.53 9.83
CA THR A 29 2.71 5.81 10.34
C THR A 29 3.66 4.79 9.75
N LEU A 30 4.64 5.21 8.98
CA LEU A 30 5.64 4.36 8.33
C LEU A 30 6.91 4.30 9.20
N LEU A 31 7.37 3.10 9.54
CA LEU A 31 8.62 2.91 10.27
C LEU A 31 9.80 2.66 9.34
N SER A 32 10.98 3.10 9.77
CA SER A 32 12.27 2.75 9.17
C SER A 32 12.92 1.57 9.90
N SER A 33 13.98 0.99 9.32
CA SER A 33 14.84 -0.04 9.94
C SER A 33 15.36 0.33 11.32
N ARG A 34 15.45 1.63 11.65
CA ARG A 34 15.86 2.12 12.98
C ARG A 34 14.75 2.09 14.03
N GLY A 35 13.52 1.71 13.67
CA GLY A 35 12.35 1.82 14.55
C GLY A 35 11.78 3.24 14.66
N ALA A 36 12.41 4.22 14.01
CA ALA A 36 11.94 5.60 13.99
C ALA A 36 10.83 5.80 12.94
N VAL A 37 9.91 6.72 13.24
CA VAL A 37 8.90 7.19 12.29
C VAL A 37 9.59 7.87 11.10
N SER A 38 9.51 7.25 9.94
CA SER A 38 10.02 7.79 8.68
C SER A 38 9.05 8.82 8.09
N SER A 39 7.75 8.52 8.16
CA SER A 39 6.70 9.45 7.76
C SER A 39 5.37 9.10 8.42
N SER A 40 4.47 10.08 8.52
CA SER A 40 3.06 9.86 8.89
C SER A 40 2.13 10.53 7.88
N LEU A 41 0.88 10.06 7.83
CA LEU A 41 -0.19 10.68 7.05
C LEU A 41 -1.46 10.81 7.88
N THR A 42 -1.92 12.05 8.00
CA THR A 42 -3.27 12.38 8.46
C THR A 42 -4.30 12.19 7.36
N CYS A 43 -5.59 12.15 7.73
CA CYS A 43 -6.71 12.08 6.78
C CYS A 43 -6.62 13.20 5.73
N LEU A 44 -6.38 14.43 6.17
CA LEU A 44 -6.28 15.58 5.27
C LEU A 44 -5.04 15.52 4.36
N GLN A 45 -3.90 15.07 4.88
CA GLN A 45 -2.69 14.93 4.08
C GLN A 45 -2.84 13.85 3.00
N LEU A 46 -3.42 12.69 3.34
CA LEU A 46 -3.68 11.64 2.35
C LEU A 46 -4.65 12.13 1.27
N HIS A 47 -5.76 12.77 1.67
CA HIS A 47 -6.71 13.35 0.72
C HIS A 47 -6.05 14.36 -0.23
N LYS A 48 -5.26 15.31 0.30
CA LYS A 48 -4.55 16.30 -0.53
C LYS A 48 -3.52 15.68 -1.46
N ARG A 49 -2.80 14.63 -1.03
CA ARG A 49 -1.86 13.92 -1.91
C ARG A 49 -2.61 13.19 -3.02
N ALA A 50 -3.69 12.48 -2.69
CA ALA A 50 -4.56 11.82 -3.66
C ALA A 50 -5.17 12.82 -4.68
N GLU A 51 -5.61 14.01 -4.25
CA GLU A 51 -6.07 15.07 -5.16
C GLU A 51 -4.99 15.43 -6.19
N ARG A 52 -3.73 15.58 -5.75
CA ARG A 52 -2.63 15.95 -6.66
C ARG A 52 -2.25 14.82 -7.62
N VAL A 53 -2.30 13.57 -7.16
CA VAL A 53 -2.15 12.40 -8.05
C VAL A 53 -3.25 12.39 -9.10
N ALA A 54 -4.51 12.64 -8.71
CA ALA A 54 -5.62 12.71 -9.65
C ALA A 54 -5.43 13.85 -10.67
N ALA A 55 -4.96 15.02 -10.24
CA ALA A 55 -4.62 16.12 -11.14
C ALA A 55 -3.54 15.71 -12.17
N LEU A 56 -2.49 15.01 -11.73
CA LEU A 56 -1.45 14.50 -12.63
C LEU A 56 -2.03 13.57 -13.70
N LEU A 57 -2.89 12.62 -13.30
CA LEU A 57 -3.54 11.67 -14.20
C LEU A 57 -4.43 12.38 -15.23
N MET A 58 -5.25 13.34 -14.77
CA MET A 58 -6.15 14.11 -15.64
C MET A 58 -5.39 15.01 -16.63
N GLU A 59 -4.29 15.65 -16.19
CA GLU A 59 -3.51 16.56 -17.03
C GLU A 59 -2.62 15.84 -18.04
N ARG A 60 -1.96 14.74 -17.64
CA ARG A 60 -0.85 14.16 -18.42
C ARG A 60 -1.16 12.84 -19.08
N ALA A 61 -2.13 12.08 -18.57
CA ALA A 61 -2.42 10.76 -19.12
C ALA A 61 -3.69 10.75 -19.98
N GLY A 62 -4.54 11.79 -19.91
CA GLY A 62 -5.75 11.87 -20.74
C GLY A 62 -6.70 10.69 -20.54
N LEU A 63 -6.66 10.08 -19.36
CA LEU A 63 -7.35 8.83 -19.05
C LEU A 63 -8.86 9.03 -18.94
N GLN A 64 -9.57 7.96 -19.25
CA GLN A 64 -11.01 7.83 -19.11
C GLN A 64 -11.37 7.05 -17.84
N GLU A 65 -12.64 7.15 -17.47
CA GLU A 65 -13.22 6.29 -16.44
C GLU A 65 -13.01 4.81 -16.81
N GLY A 66 -12.52 4.04 -15.84
CA GLY A 66 -12.25 2.62 -16.03
C GLY A 66 -10.85 2.29 -16.57
N ASP A 67 -10.06 3.29 -17.00
CA ASP A 67 -8.70 3.03 -17.46
C ASP A 67 -7.82 2.46 -16.35
N HIS A 68 -7.00 1.48 -16.71
CA HIS A 68 -6.14 0.77 -15.79
C HIS A 68 -4.82 1.54 -15.56
N VAL A 69 -4.41 1.66 -14.29
CA VAL A 69 -3.18 2.35 -13.91
C VAL A 69 -2.30 1.43 -13.06
N ALA A 70 -1.14 1.05 -13.59
CA ALA A 70 -0.18 0.24 -12.86
C ALA A 70 0.58 1.09 -11.84
N LEU A 71 0.48 0.74 -10.57
CA LEU A 71 1.14 1.38 -9.44
C LEU A 71 2.38 0.58 -9.06
N VAL A 72 3.55 1.03 -9.52
CA VAL A 72 4.83 0.37 -9.28
C VAL A 72 5.56 1.13 -8.18
N TYR A 73 5.30 0.82 -6.91
CA TYR A 73 5.87 1.57 -5.77
C TYR A 73 6.49 0.64 -4.75
N PRO A 74 7.57 1.04 -4.05
CA PRO A 74 7.95 0.37 -2.82
C PRO A 74 6.82 0.47 -1.77
N PRO A 75 6.78 -0.42 -0.75
CA PRO A 75 5.79 -0.34 0.30
C PRO A 75 5.93 0.99 1.05
N GLY A 76 4.88 1.81 1.03
CA GLY A 76 4.93 3.12 1.64
C GLY A 76 3.69 3.96 1.38
N ILE A 77 3.73 5.18 1.91
CA ILE A 77 2.60 6.10 1.85
C ILE A 77 2.30 6.62 0.44
N ASP A 78 3.29 6.63 -0.45
CA ASP A 78 3.12 7.10 -1.82
C ASP A 78 2.31 6.11 -2.65
N LEU A 79 2.45 4.79 -2.40
CA LEU A 79 1.56 3.77 -2.97
C LEU A 79 0.09 4.02 -2.57
N ILE A 80 -0.15 4.33 -1.29
CA ILE A 80 -1.49 4.58 -0.76
C ILE A 80 -2.06 5.86 -1.39
N ALA A 81 -1.28 6.94 -1.46
CA ALA A 81 -1.70 8.18 -2.10
C ALA A 81 -1.98 7.99 -3.59
N ALA A 82 -1.15 7.20 -4.29
CA ALA A 82 -1.33 6.89 -5.70
C ALA A 82 -2.63 6.10 -5.94
N PHE A 83 -2.91 5.10 -5.10
CA PHE A 83 -4.14 4.32 -5.13
C PHE A 83 -5.39 5.20 -5.02
N TYR A 84 -5.48 6.04 -3.99
CA TYR A 84 -6.62 6.93 -3.83
C TYR A 84 -6.72 8.01 -4.91
N GLY A 85 -5.57 8.43 -5.46
CA GLY A 85 -5.54 9.34 -6.60
C GLY A 85 -6.13 8.74 -7.87
N CYS A 86 -5.88 7.45 -8.15
CA CYS A 86 -6.55 6.73 -9.24
C CYS A 86 -8.07 6.73 -9.04
N LEU A 87 -8.54 6.40 -7.83
CA LEU A 87 -9.98 6.42 -7.54
C LEU A 87 -10.60 7.82 -7.72
N TYR A 88 -9.87 8.87 -7.35
CA TYR A 88 -10.29 10.26 -7.57
C TYR A 88 -10.26 10.69 -9.03
N ALA A 89 -9.50 10.00 -9.89
CA ALA A 89 -9.50 10.19 -11.34
C ALA A 89 -10.49 9.29 -12.08
N GLY A 90 -11.14 8.34 -11.40
CA GLY A 90 -12.02 7.34 -12.02
C GLY A 90 -11.26 6.20 -12.69
N CYS A 91 -9.96 6.07 -12.45
CA CYS A 91 -9.12 5.00 -12.96
C CYS A 91 -9.15 3.79 -12.03
N VAL A 92 -8.84 2.61 -12.57
CA VAL A 92 -8.72 1.35 -11.83
C VAL A 92 -7.24 1.11 -11.49
N PRO A 93 -6.82 1.31 -10.23
CA PRO A 93 -5.45 1.06 -9.82
C PRO A 93 -5.11 -0.44 -9.81
N ILE A 94 -3.86 -0.74 -10.11
CA ILE A 94 -3.29 -2.09 -10.12
C ILE A 94 -1.97 -2.06 -9.37
N THR A 95 -1.90 -2.66 -8.20
CA THR A 95 -0.67 -2.64 -7.40
C THR A 95 0.33 -3.67 -7.92
N VAL A 96 1.55 -3.20 -8.22
CA VAL A 96 2.61 -4.03 -8.80
C VAL A 96 3.86 -3.88 -7.96
N ARG A 97 4.43 -5.02 -7.52
CA ARG A 97 5.72 -5.02 -6.83
C ARG A 97 6.79 -4.43 -7.75
N PRO A 98 7.58 -3.43 -7.30
CA PRO A 98 8.63 -2.84 -8.12
C PRO A 98 9.74 -3.85 -8.41
N PRO A 99 10.45 -3.70 -9.54
CA PRO A 99 11.58 -4.56 -9.85
C PRO A 99 12.71 -4.32 -8.84
N HIS A 100 13.40 -5.39 -8.46
CA HIS A 100 14.48 -5.31 -7.48
C HIS A 100 15.76 -4.83 -8.17
N PRO A 101 16.45 -3.77 -7.69
CA PRO A 101 17.62 -3.22 -8.38
C PRO A 101 18.74 -4.24 -8.65
N GLN A 102 19.01 -5.12 -7.69
CA GLN A 102 20.06 -6.15 -7.82
C GLN A 102 19.66 -7.33 -8.71
N ASN A 103 18.36 -7.53 -8.95
CA ASN A 103 17.80 -8.68 -9.67
C ASN A 103 16.83 -8.20 -10.75
N ILE A 104 17.16 -7.10 -11.42
CA ILE A 104 16.25 -6.44 -12.36
C ILE A 104 15.91 -7.36 -13.54
N SER A 105 16.88 -8.16 -14.00
CA SER A 105 16.72 -9.09 -15.13
C SER A 105 15.66 -10.16 -14.90
N THR A 106 15.43 -10.56 -13.64
CA THR A 106 14.45 -11.59 -13.27
C THR A 106 13.14 -11.01 -12.76
N THR A 107 13.15 -9.81 -12.19
CA THR A 107 11.96 -9.20 -11.56
C THR A 107 11.18 -8.26 -12.49
N LEU A 108 11.87 -7.54 -13.38
CA LEU A 108 11.23 -6.64 -14.34
C LEU A 108 10.29 -7.34 -15.35
N PRO A 109 10.58 -8.57 -15.83
CA PRO A 109 9.64 -9.29 -16.69
C PRO A 109 8.25 -9.47 -16.09
N THR A 110 8.14 -9.69 -14.77
CA THR A 110 6.84 -9.82 -14.09
C THR A 110 6.07 -8.49 -14.07
N VAL A 111 6.77 -7.37 -13.85
CA VAL A 111 6.17 -6.02 -13.90
C VAL A 111 5.62 -5.76 -15.30
N LYS A 112 6.42 -6.03 -16.34
CA LYS A 112 6.01 -5.88 -17.74
C LYS A 112 4.78 -6.76 -18.04
N MET A 113 4.81 -8.03 -17.66
CA MET A 113 3.71 -8.95 -17.88
C MET A 113 2.40 -8.47 -17.25
N ILE A 114 2.43 -7.97 -16.01
CA ILE A 114 1.24 -7.41 -15.35
C ILE A 114 0.73 -6.18 -16.11
N VAL A 115 1.62 -5.27 -16.51
CA VAL A 115 1.25 -4.06 -17.27
C VAL A 115 0.58 -4.42 -18.61
N GLU A 116 1.11 -5.42 -19.33
CA GLU A 116 0.58 -5.87 -20.61
C GLU A 116 -0.76 -6.60 -20.45
N VAL A 117 -0.86 -7.57 -19.54
CA VAL A 117 -2.09 -8.35 -19.30
C VAL A 117 -3.21 -7.48 -18.78
N SER A 118 -2.88 -6.47 -17.99
CA SER A 118 -3.86 -5.50 -17.51
C SER A 118 -4.22 -4.43 -18.54
N HIS A 119 -3.54 -4.33 -19.67
CA HIS A 119 -3.73 -3.20 -20.60
C HIS A 119 -3.64 -1.84 -19.90
N SER A 120 -2.68 -1.68 -18.98
CA SER A 120 -2.54 -0.43 -18.24
C SER A 120 -2.29 0.73 -19.21
N ALA A 121 -3.05 1.81 -19.06
CA ALA A 121 -2.94 3.01 -19.88
C ALA A 121 -1.75 3.89 -19.46
N CYS A 122 -1.35 3.82 -18.19
CA CYS A 122 -0.11 4.40 -17.70
C CYS A 122 0.51 3.59 -16.56
N VAL A 123 1.80 3.82 -16.30
CA VAL A 123 2.51 3.32 -15.12
C VAL A 123 2.84 4.51 -14.24
N MET A 124 2.48 4.45 -12.96
CA MET A 124 2.86 5.46 -11.97
C MET A 124 3.89 4.92 -11.00
N THR A 125 4.89 5.73 -10.68
CA THR A 125 5.97 5.34 -9.78
C THR A 125 6.70 6.56 -9.18
N THR A 126 7.78 6.33 -8.43
CA THR A 126 8.67 7.37 -7.90
C THR A 126 9.79 7.71 -8.89
N ALA A 127 10.45 8.86 -8.73
CA ALA A 127 11.57 9.22 -9.60
C ALA A 127 12.72 8.18 -9.56
N VAL A 128 12.92 7.52 -8.41
CA VAL A 128 13.95 6.49 -8.22
C VAL A 128 13.65 5.26 -9.10
N ILE A 129 12.42 4.77 -9.07
CA ILE A 129 12.03 3.61 -9.89
C ILE A 129 11.92 4.00 -11.35
N CYS A 130 11.47 5.22 -11.69
CA CYS A 130 11.55 5.74 -13.06
C CYS A 130 12.96 5.63 -13.65
N LYS A 131 13.99 5.99 -12.88
CA LYS A 131 15.40 5.84 -13.29
C LYS A 131 15.80 4.37 -13.44
N LEU A 132 15.35 3.51 -12.53
CA LEU A 132 15.59 2.07 -12.59
C LEU A 132 15.00 1.44 -13.85
N LEU A 133 13.75 1.79 -14.21
CA LEU A 133 13.07 1.29 -15.41
C LEU A 133 13.74 1.76 -16.72
N ARG A 134 14.54 2.83 -16.68
CA ARG A 134 15.29 3.39 -17.81
C ARG A 134 16.77 3.01 -17.79
N SER A 135 17.20 2.15 -16.85
CA SER A 135 18.60 1.72 -16.77
C SER A 135 18.98 0.86 -17.98
N LYS A 136 20.29 0.76 -18.28
CA LYS A 136 20.79 -0.09 -19.37
C LYS A 136 20.35 -1.55 -19.20
N GLU A 137 20.41 -2.05 -17.97
CA GLU A 137 20.01 -3.41 -17.62
C GLU A 137 18.50 -3.62 -17.84
N ALA A 138 17.67 -2.65 -17.48
CA ALA A 138 16.23 -2.70 -17.73
C ALA A 138 15.94 -2.79 -19.24
N THR A 139 16.55 -1.91 -20.03
CA THR A 139 16.38 -1.86 -21.48
C THR A 139 16.93 -3.09 -22.21
N ALA A 140 17.91 -3.78 -21.62
CA ALA A 140 18.43 -5.04 -22.14
C ALA A 140 17.55 -6.25 -21.77
N THR A 141 16.80 -6.15 -20.67
CA THR A 141 15.94 -7.23 -20.15
C THR A 141 14.60 -7.27 -20.85
N VAL A 142 13.94 -6.11 -21.01
CA VAL A 142 12.62 -6.01 -21.62
C VAL A 142 12.59 -4.90 -22.67
N ASP A 143 11.99 -5.20 -23.82
CA ASP A 143 11.65 -4.15 -24.79
C ASP A 143 10.46 -3.34 -24.28
N ILE A 144 10.69 -2.05 -24.06
CA ILE A 144 9.73 -1.08 -23.51
C ILE A 144 9.19 -0.12 -24.56
N ARG A 145 9.47 -0.33 -25.86
CA ARG A 145 9.03 0.58 -26.93
C ARG A 145 7.51 0.77 -26.99
N ASN A 146 6.74 -0.25 -26.60
CA ASN A 146 5.28 -0.21 -26.53
C ASN A 146 4.76 -0.09 -25.09
N TRP A 147 5.62 0.27 -24.14
CA TRP A 147 5.19 0.44 -22.75
C TRP A 147 4.35 1.73 -22.64
N PRO A 148 3.17 1.71 -21.99
CA PRO A 148 2.48 2.91 -21.53
C PRO A 148 3.41 3.98 -20.93
N PRO A 149 3.02 5.26 -21.00
CA PRO A 149 3.73 6.35 -20.35
C PRO A 149 4.01 6.05 -18.87
N VAL A 150 5.26 6.26 -18.46
CA VAL A 150 5.68 6.16 -17.05
C VAL A 150 5.68 7.56 -16.45
N LEU A 151 4.84 7.78 -15.45
CA LEU A 151 4.68 9.03 -14.73
C LEU A 151 5.36 8.93 -13.36
N ASP A 152 6.24 9.89 -13.06
CA ASP A 152 6.76 10.06 -11.70
C ASP A 152 5.78 10.86 -10.83
N THR A 153 5.77 10.57 -9.54
CA THR A 153 4.94 11.23 -8.53
C THR A 153 5.72 12.03 -7.51
N ASP A 154 7.02 12.26 -7.77
CA ASP A 154 7.84 13.11 -6.93
C ASP A 154 7.57 14.60 -7.25
N ASP A 155 7.21 14.92 -8.50
CA ASP A 155 6.79 16.26 -8.95
C ASP A 155 5.28 16.35 -9.24
N LEU A 156 4.47 16.19 -8.20
CA LEU A 156 3.01 16.30 -8.33
C LEU A 156 2.56 17.75 -8.60
N PRO A 157 1.52 17.95 -9.44
CA PRO A 157 0.93 19.26 -9.66
C PRO A 157 0.53 19.93 -8.35
N LYS A 158 0.81 21.24 -8.25
CA LYS A 158 0.37 22.05 -7.09
C LYS A 158 -1.11 22.40 -7.14
N LYS A 159 -1.70 22.38 -8.34
CA LYS A 159 -3.11 22.68 -8.57
C LYS A 159 -3.96 21.46 -8.21
N LYS A 160 -5.15 21.74 -7.68
CA LYS A 160 -6.18 20.72 -7.46
C LYS A 160 -6.82 20.33 -8.79
N PRO A 161 -7.32 19.09 -8.93
CA PRO A 161 -8.13 18.73 -10.06
C PRO A 161 -9.43 19.56 -10.05
N PRO A 162 -9.99 19.91 -11.22
CA PRO A 162 -11.19 20.75 -11.29
C PRO A 162 -12.41 20.08 -10.64
N ALA A 163 -12.53 18.76 -10.77
CA ALA A 163 -13.53 17.95 -10.09
C ALA A 163 -12.95 16.55 -9.81
N LEU A 164 -13.34 15.96 -8.69
CA LEU A 164 -13.04 14.56 -8.39
C LEU A 164 -14.11 13.67 -9.03
N TYR A 165 -13.68 12.51 -9.54
CA TYR A 165 -14.59 11.49 -10.03
C TYR A 165 -15.49 10.98 -8.89
N LYS A 166 -16.77 10.77 -9.20
CA LYS A 166 -17.77 10.23 -8.28
C LYS A 166 -18.29 8.91 -8.84
N PRO A 167 -17.89 7.77 -8.29
CA PRO A 167 -18.39 6.48 -8.75
C PRO A 167 -19.89 6.38 -8.51
N THR A 168 -20.61 5.81 -9.48
CA THR A 168 -22.07 5.61 -9.41
C THR A 168 -22.47 4.14 -9.37
N ASN A 169 -21.59 3.24 -9.84
CA ASN A 169 -21.82 1.81 -9.89
C ASN A 169 -20.98 1.07 -8.83
N PRO A 170 -21.59 0.54 -7.76
CA PRO A 170 -20.86 -0.20 -6.73
C PRO A 170 -20.36 -1.59 -7.20
N ASP A 171 -20.88 -2.11 -8.31
CA ASP A 171 -20.38 -3.34 -8.94
C ASP A 171 -19.24 -3.06 -9.94
N GLY A 172 -18.94 -1.78 -10.21
CA GLY A 172 -17.75 -1.36 -10.96
C GLY A 172 -16.46 -1.69 -10.23
N LEU A 173 -15.36 -1.81 -10.99
CA LEU A 173 -14.04 -2.14 -10.46
C LEU A 173 -13.49 -1.02 -9.58
N ALA A 174 -13.11 -1.38 -8.36
CA ALA A 174 -12.34 -0.53 -7.46
C ALA A 174 -10.83 -0.69 -7.70
N TYR A 175 -10.36 -1.91 -7.95
CA TYR A 175 -8.96 -2.21 -8.29
C TYR A 175 -8.79 -3.61 -8.87
N LEU A 176 -7.59 -3.91 -9.37
CA LEU A 176 -7.19 -5.25 -9.79
C LEU A 176 -6.00 -5.74 -8.97
N ASP A 177 -6.13 -6.95 -8.43
CA ASP A 177 -5.02 -7.68 -7.84
C ASP A 177 -4.41 -8.62 -8.87
N PHE A 178 -3.09 -8.77 -8.83
CA PHE A 178 -2.42 -9.84 -9.56
C PHE A 178 -1.73 -10.78 -8.59
N SER A 179 -1.96 -12.08 -8.78
CA SER A 179 -1.33 -13.13 -8.00
C SER A 179 -0.89 -14.26 -8.92
N VAL A 180 0.16 -14.97 -8.54
CA VAL A 180 0.58 -16.19 -9.25
C VAL A 180 -0.25 -17.34 -8.69
N SER A 181 -1.01 -18.00 -9.55
CA SER A 181 -1.81 -19.16 -9.18
C SER A 181 -0.92 -20.35 -8.80
N THR A 182 -1.52 -21.38 -8.19
CA THR A 182 -0.85 -22.65 -7.92
C THR A 182 -0.34 -23.37 -9.17
N THR A 183 -0.85 -23.01 -10.36
CA THR A 183 -0.39 -23.50 -11.66
C THR A 183 0.72 -22.65 -12.28
N GLY A 184 1.20 -21.63 -11.57
CA GLY A 184 2.23 -20.71 -12.06
C GLY A 184 1.71 -19.64 -13.04
N MET A 185 0.40 -19.61 -13.31
CA MET A 185 -0.21 -18.61 -14.19
C MET A 185 -0.47 -17.31 -13.42
N LEU A 186 -0.24 -16.18 -14.06
CA LEU A 186 -0.60 -14.89 -13.52
C LEU A 186 -2.13 -14.71 -13.62
N ALA A 187 -2.82 -14.59 -12.48
CA ALA A 187 -4.26 -14.41 -12.39
C ALA A 187 -4.59 -12.99 -11.93
N GLY A 188 -5.42 -12.29 -12.72
CA GLY A 188 -6.01 -11.00 -12.36
C GLY A 188 -7.31 -11.21 -11.58
N VAL A 189 -7.40 -10.66 -10.37
CA VAL A 189 -8.58 -10.71 -9.52
C VAL A 189 -9.28 -9.36 -9.56
N GLN A 190 -10.50 -9.36 -10.07
CA GLN A 190 -11.35 -8.18 -10.18
C GLN A 190 -12.03 -7.86 -8.85
N MET A 191 -11.71 -6.70 -8.28
CA MET A 191 -12.26 -6.27 -7.00
C MET A 191 -13.21 -5.10 -7.22
N SER A 192 -14.52 -5.35 -7.11
CA SER A 192 -15.53 -4.29 -7.20
C SER A 192 -15.61 -3.44 -5.92
N HIS A 193 -16.20 -2.25 -6.00
CA HIS A 193 -16.41 -1.42 -4.79
C HIS A 193 -17.22 -2.14 -3.71
N ASN A 194 -18.25 -2.91 -4.09
CA ASN A 194 -19.01 -3.77 -3.20
C ASN A 194 -18.13 -4.83 -2.52
N ALA A 195 -17.30 -5.54 -3.29
CA ALA A 195 -16.38 -6.55 -2.75
C ALA A 195 -15.39 -5.93 -1.75
N VAL A 196 -14.84 -4.76 -2.08
CA VAL A 196 -13.93 -4.01 -1.23
C VAL A 196 -14.60 -3.57 0.08
N GLY A 197 -15.80 -3.01 0.00
CA GLY A 197 -16.58 -2.60 1.17
C GLY A 197 -16.90 -3.80 2.08
N ALA A 198 -17.32 -4.92 1.50
CA ALA A 198 -17.59 -6.16 2.23
C ALA A 198 -16.32 -6.71 2.91
N PHE A 199 -15.19 -6.72 2.21
CA PHE A 199 -13.93 -7.22 2.76
C PHE A 199 -13.43 -6.33 3.92
N CYS A 200 -13.41 -5.01 3.74
CA CYS A 200 -13.04 -4.07 4.79
C CYS A 200 -13.97 -4.19 6.01
N ARG A 201 -15.28 -4.37 5.78
CA ARG A 201 -16.26 -4.60 6.86
C ARG A 201 -15.97 -5.88 7.63
N SER A 202 -15.68 -6.97 6.92
CA SER A 202 -15.35 -8.26 7.54
C SER A 202 -14.13 -8.14 8.46
N VAL A 203 -13.03 -7.56 7.95
CA VAL A 203 -11.81 -7.32 8.74
C VAL A 203 -12.09 -6.40 9.93
N LYS A 204 -12.82 -5.31 9.72
CA LYS A 204 -13.20 -4.37 10.78
C LYS A 204 -13.93 -5.06 11.92
N LEU A 205 -14.91 -5.92 11.61
CA LEU A 205 -15.72 -6.61 12.62
C LEU A 205 -14.90 -7.69 13.32
N GLN A 206 -14.18 -8.52 12.57
CA GLN A 206 -13.42 -9.65 13.11
C GLN A 206 -12.26 -9.21 14.00
N CYS A 207 -11.62 -8.09 13.65
CA CYS A 207 -10.47 -7.54 14.38
C CYS A 207 -10.86 -6.38 15.31
N GLU A 208 -12.16 -6.04 15.39
CA GLU A 208 -12.69 -4.95 16.21
C GLU A 208 -11.94 -3.61 15.98
N LEU A 209 -11.79 -3.23 14.71
CA LEU A 209 -11.04 -2.03 14.33
C LEU A 209 -11.87 -0.76 14.54
N TYR A 210 -11.35 0.16 15.36
CA TYR A 210 -11.98 1.44 15.70
C TYR A 210 -10.98 2.59 15.55
N PRO A 211 -11.45 3.86 15.46
CA PRO A 211 -10.55 5.01 15.36
C PRO A 211 -9.52 5.14 16.48
N SER A 212 -9.80 4.59 17.67
CA SER A 212 -8.89 4.56 18.82
C SER A 212 -7.90 3.38 18.81
N ARG A 213 -7.92 2.52 17.78
CA ARG A 213 -7.03 1.37 17.67
C ARG A 213 -5.83 1.70 16.81
N GLU A 214 -4.70 1.09 17.17
CA GLU A 214 -3.50 1.02 16.36
C GLU A 214 -3.28 -0.43 15.93
N VAL A 215 -2.80 -0.64 14.71
CA VAL A 215 -2.52 -1.96 14.14
C VAL A 215 -1.13 -1.94 13.49
N ALA A 216 -0.27 -2.89 13.83
CA ALA A 216 1.06 -3.02 13.24
C ALA A 216 1.01 -4.00 12.07
N ILE A 217 1.42 -3.56 10.88
CA ILE A 217 1.31 -4.35 9.65
C ILE A 217 2.69 -4.52 9.03
N CYS A 218 3.16 -5.77 8.99
CA CYS A 218 4.41 -6.17 8.34
C CYS A 218 4.11 -7.22 7.25
N LEU A 219 3.52 -6.74 6.16
CA LEU A 219 3.07 -7.53 5.01
C LEU A 219 3.44 -6.82 3.71
N ASP A 220 3.54 -7.56 2.61
CA ASP A 220 3.64 -6.96 1.28
C ASP A 220 2.30 -6.36 0.84
N PRO A 221 2.25 -5.11 0.34
CA PRO A 221 1.01 -4.41 -0.01
C PRO A 221 0.62 -4.55 -1.49
N TYR A 222 0.87 -5.68 -2.13
CA TYR A 222 0.70 -5.80 -3.59
C TYR A 222 -0.50 -6.63 -4.04
N CYS A 223 -1.04 -7.48 -3.17
CA CYS A 223 -2.28 -8.19 -3.43
C CYS A 223 -2.93 -8.75 -2.16
N GLY A 224 -4.20 -9.12 -2.25
CA GLY A 224 -4.94 -9.84 -1.23
C GLY A 224 -5.03 -9.09 0.10
N LEU A 225 -4.95 -9.84 1.21
CA LEU A 225 -5.11 -9.28 2.54
C LEU A 225 -4.05 -8.23 2.90
N GLY A 226 -2.80 -8.42 2.44
CA GLY A 226 -1.72 -7.47 2.68
C GLY A 226 -2.04 -6.10 2.09
N PHE A 227 -2.48 -6.06 0.83
CA PHE A 227 -2.93 -4.83 0.18
C PHE A 227 -4.12 -4.20 0.90
N VAL A 228 -5.15 -4.99 1.23
CA VAL A 228 -6.37 -4.51 1.88
C VAL A 228 -6.07 -3.86 3.24
N LEU A 229 -5.23 -4.49 4.06
CA LEU A 229 -4.82 -3.97 5.36
C LEU A 229 -4.00 -2.68 5.22
N TRP A 230 -3.02 -2.66 4.30
CA TRP A 230 -2.15 -1.51 4.07
C TRP A 230 -2.90 -0.30 3.52
N CYS A 231 -3.73 -0.49 2.50
CA CYS A 231 -4.26 0.63 1.73
C CYS A 231 -5.70 0.99 2.12
N LEU A 232 -6.53 0.03 2.54
CA LEU A 232 -7.98 0.24 2.57
C LEU A 232 -8.54 0.31 4.00
N CYS A 233 -8.11 -0.60 4.88
CA CYS A 233 -8.76 -0.79 6.17
C CYS A 233 -8.65 0.42 7.11
N SER A 234 -7.54 1.16 7.12
CA SER A 234 -7.39 2.38 7.96
C SER A 234 -8.36 3.46 7.52
N VAL A 235 -8.45 3.72 6.21
CA VAL A 235 -9.43 4.68 5.67
C VAL A 235 -10.86 4.19 5.95
N TYR A 236 -11.16 2.91 5.77
CA TYR A 236 -12.50 2.40 6.05
C TYR A 236 -12.87 2.54 7.54
N SER A 237 -12.04 2.00 8.42
CA SER A 237 -12.36 1.83 9.84
C SER A 237 -11.99 3.02 10.71
N GLY A 238 -11.04 3.84 10.27
CA GLY A 238 -10.47 4.99 10.97
C GLY A 238 -9.34 4.66 11.93
N HIS A 239 -8.98 3.40 12.10
CA HIS A 239 -7.85 3.01 12.96
C HIS A 239 -6.54 3.51 12.35
N GLN A 240 -5.50 3.63 13.18
CA GLN A 240 -4.16 3.97 12.74
C GLN A 240 -3.39 2.70 12.37
N SER A 241 -2.79 2.69 11.18
CA SER A 241 -1.89 1.62 10.75
C SER A 241 -0.43 2.03 10.90
N ILE A 242 0.32 1.25 11.66
CA ILE A 242 1.78 1.31 11.77
C ILE A 242 2.34 0.37 10.71
N LEU A 243 2.85 0.95 9.63
CA LEU A 243 3.34 0.25 8.45
C LEU A 243 4.82 -0.07 8.61
N ILE A 244 5.16 -1.34 8.46
CA ILE A 244 6.53 -1.85 8.55
C ILE A 244 6.82 -2.56 7.22
N PRO A 245 7.51 -1.92 6.28
CA PRO A 245 7.91 -2.57 5.04
C PRO A 245 8.75 -3.82 5.34
N PRO A 246 8.44 -5.00 4.78
CA PRO A 246 9.23 -6.22 5.02
C PRO A 246 10.71 -6.06 4.71
N VAL A 247 11.07 -5.22 3.73
CA VAL A 247 12.47 -4.92 3.37
C VAL A 247 13.28 -4.30 4.52
N GLU A 248 12.63 -3.58 5.45
CA GLU A 248 13.34 -3.00 6.60
C GLU A 248 13.84 -4.08 7.57
N LEU A 249 13.23 -5.28 7.55
CA LEU A 249 13.62 -6.39 8.41
C LEU A 249 14.93 -7.05 7.94
N GLU A 250 15.32 -6.87 6.67
CA GLU A 250 16.63 -7.34 6.19
C GLU A 250 17.77 -6.64 6.93
N SER A 251 17.58 -5.36 7.27
CA SER A 251 18.53 -4.57 8.04
C SER A 251 18.33 -4.72 9.55
N ASN A 252 17.08 -4.89 10.00
CA ASN A 252 16.75 -5.04 11.41
C ASN A 252 15.65 -6.10 11.62
N PRO A 253 16.04 -7.39 11.80
CA PRO A 253 15.08 -8.47 12.00
C PRO A 253 14.20 -8.31 13.25
N ALA A 254 14.63 -7.52 14.24
CA ALA A 254 13.86 -7.28 15.46
C ALA A 254 12.77 -6.21 15.29
N LEU A 255 12.79 -5.43 14.20
CA LEU A 255 11.97 -4.22 14.03
C LEU A 255 10.48 -4.45 14.29
N TRP A 256 9.90 -5.50 13.70
CA TRP A 256 8.48 -5.79 13.84
C TRP A 256 8.09 -6.05 15.30
N LEU A 257 8.84 -6.92 15.99
CA LEU A 257 8.58 -7.27 17.40
C LEU A 257 8.86 -6.10 18.34
N LEU A 258 9.90 -5.31 18.06
CA LEU A 258 10.19 -4.08 18.79
C LEU A 258 9.07 -3.05 18.61
N ALA A 259 8.56 -2.85 17.40
CA ALA A 259 7.45 -1.94 17.15
C ALA A 259 6.19 -2.36 17.91
N VAL A 260 5.83 -3.65 17.86
CA VAL A 260 4.68 -4.20 18.61
C VAL A 260 4.86 -3.98 20.12
N SER A 261 6.04 -4.28 20.66
CA SER A 261 6.35 -4.15 22.09
C SER A 261 6.38 -2.70 22.56
N GLN A 262 7.15 -1.83 21.88
CA GLN A 262 7.36 -0.45 22.29
C GLN A 262 6.11 0.41 22.13
N LEU A 263 5.37 0.22 21.03
CA LEU A 263 4.12 0.94 20.77
C LEU A 263 2.92 0.27 21.45
N LYS A 264 3.11 -0.87 22.12
CA LYS A 264 2.07 -1.63 22.85
C LYS A 264 0.84 -1.92 21.98
N VAL A 265 1.09 -2.28 20.72
CA VAL A 265 0.04 -2.51 19.74
C VAL A 265 -0.70 -3.79 20.07
N ARG A 266 -2.03 -3.74 20.15
CA ARG A 266 -2.85 -4.92 20.44
C ARG A 266 -2.85 -5.93 19.29
N ASP A 267 -3.05 -5.44 18.08
CA ASP A 267 -3.25 -6.27 16.90
C ASP A 267 -2.10 -6.09 15.91
N THR A 268 -1.57 -7.19 15.39
CA THR A 268 -0.56 -7.15 14.33
C THR A 268 -0.81 -8.20 13.26
N PHE A 269 -0.43 -7.87 12.03
CA PHE A 269 -0.47 -8.76 10.88
C PHE A 269 0.92 -8.91 10.29
N CYS A 270 1.35 -10.15 10.09
CA CYS A 270 2.61 -10.50 9.45
C CYS A 270 2.47 -11.78 8.62
N SER A 271 3.45 -12.06 7.75
CA SER A 271 3.51 -13.30 7.00
C SER A 271 4.34 -14.34 7.75
N TYR A 272 4.19 -15.62 7.39
CA TYR A 272 5.04 -16.68 7.92
C TYR A 272 6.52 -16.40 7.67
N SER A 273 6.88 -15.87 6.50
CA SER A 273 8.26 -15.49 6.18
C SER A 273 8.79 -14.39 7.09
N VAL A 274 7.94 -13.42 7.47
CA VAL A 274 8.30 -12.38 8.45
C VAL A 274 8.53 -12.99 9.83
N MET A 275 7.62 -13.87 10.29
CA MET A 275 7.79 -14.57 11.57
C MET A 275 9.09 -15.38 11.60
N GLU A 276 9.39 -16.10 10.53
CA GLU A 276 10.61 -16.91 10.40
C GLU A 276 11.87 -16.02 10.42
N LEU A 277 11.86 -14.91 9.67
CA LEU A 277 12.99 -13.97 9.64
C LEU A 277 13.25 -13.37 11.02
N CYS A 278 12.20 -12.91 11.71
CA CYS A 278 12.31 -12.32 13.04
C CYS A 278 12.79 -13.35 14.08
N THR A 279 12.24 -14.56 14.08
CA THR A 279 12.61 -15.62 15.04
C THR A 279 14.04 -16.10 14.83
N LYS A 280 14.48 -16.30 13.58
CA LYS A 280 15.88 -16.65 13.27
C LYS A 280 16.83 -15.51 13.62
N GLY A 281 16.49 -14.28 13.24
CA GLY A 281 17.33 -13.10 13.51
C GLY A 281 17.49 -12.82 15.00
N LEU A 282 16.41 -12.89 15.78
CA LEU A 282 16.46 -12.72 17.23
C LEU A 282 17.18 -13.86 17.94
N GLY A 283 17.04 -15.10 17.47
CA GLY A 283 17.77 -16.25 18.01
C GLY A 283 19.27 -16.00 18.06
N LEU A 284 19.82 -15.33 17.03
CA LEU A 284 21.24 -14.94 16.95
C LEU A 284 21.61 -13.79 17.90
N GLN A 285 20.64 -13.02 18.38
CA GLN A 285 20.83 -11.86 19.25
C GLN A 285 20.46 -12.11 20.72
N THR A 286 20.00 -13.32 21.05
CA THR A 286 19.54 -13.69 22.41
C THR A 286 20.55 -13.33 23.50
N GLU A 287 21.84 -13.61 23.29
CA GLU A 287 22.90 -13.30 24.27
C GLU A 287 23.07 -11.80 24.51
N ALA A 288 22.85 -10.96 23.49
CA ALA A 288 22.92 -9.50 23.61
C ALA A 288 21.66 -8.90 24.27
N LEU A 289 20.53 -9.62 24.23
CA LEU A 289 19.25 -9.19 24.78
C LEU A 289 19.06 -9.61 26.25
N LYS A 290 19.75 -10.66 26.72
CA LYS A 290 19.71 -11.13 28.12
C LYS A 290 19.89 -10.02 29.18
N PRO A 291 20.81 -9.05 29.06
CA PRO A 291 20.99 -8.00 30.07
C PRO A 291 19.81 -7.04 30.21
N HIS A 292 18.93 -6.99 29.21
CA HIS A 292 17.78 -6.09 29.13
C HIS A 292 16.46 -6.79 29.46
N MET A 293 16.48 -8.11 29.68
CA MET A 293 15.31 -8.84 30.17
C MET A 293 15.14 -8.58 31.67
N LYS A 294 13.89 -8.35 32.09
CA LYS A 294 13.56 -8.28 33.51
C LYS A 294 13.96 -9.61 34.17
N PRO A 295 14.51 -9.61 35.39
CA PRO A 295 14.92 -10.84 36.10
C PRO A 295 13.80 -11.89 36.18
N GLU A 296 12.55 -11.45 36.21
CA GLU A 296 11.32 -12.27 36.27
C GLU A 296 11.08 -13.16 35.02
N LEU A 297 11.84 -12.99 33.93
CA LEU A 297 11.74 -13.77 32.69
C LEU A 297 12.94 -14.68 32.43
N LEU A 298 13.90 -14.72 33.37
CA LEU A 298 15.12 -15.55 33.28
C LEU A 298 15.02 -16.84 34.11
N GLU A 299 13.92 -17.03 34.84
CA GLU A 299 13.60 -18.25 35.58
C GLU A 299 12.48 -19.00 34.84
N ASP A 300 12.85 -19.73 33.79
CA ASP A 300 12.23 -20.99 33.33
C ASP A 300 13.10 -21.63 32.22
#